data_AF-A0A358XSU7-F1
#
_entry.id   AF-A0A358XSU7-F1
#
_cell.length_a   1.000
_cell.length_b   1.000
_cell.length_c   1.000
_cell.angle_alpha   90.00
_cell.angle_beta   90.00
_cell.angle_gamma   90.00
#
_symmetry.space_group_name_H-M   'P 1'
#
loop_
_entity.id
_entity.type
_entity.pdbx_description
1 polymer ?
#
loop_
_entity_poly.entity_id
_entity_poly.type
_entity_poly.pdbx_seq_one_letter_code
_entity_poly.pdbx_strand_id
1 'polypeptide(L)'
;MKSAAKIQYLVLMVTTLLLGLISRKISVIPPICGDVLYAMMVYWLSRLIFIKKSLFSYCIITILFCFTIEFLQLVQLPLFLWIRSNSLLRLVLGQGFLWSDLGAYFLGALGAAFLDYLKDHLIKTDPAL
;
A
#
# COMPACT_ATOMS: atom_id res chain seq x y z
N MET A 1 12.45 -4.61 -21.50
CA MET A 1 12.69 -4.67 -20.03
C MET A 1 11.81 -3.73 -19.19
N LYS A 2 11.64 -2.43 -19.52
CA LYS A 2 10.86 -1.48 -18.67
C LYS A 2 9.35 -1.80 -18.51
N SER A 3 8.67 -2.27 -19.55
CA SER A 3 7.24 -2.64 -19.44
C SER A 3 7.00 -3.91 -18.63
N ALA A 4 7.91 -4.88 -18.68
CA ALA A 4 7.76 -6.14 -17.95
C ALA A 4 7.75 -5.92 -16.42
N ALA A 5 8.67 -5.08 -15.92
CA ALA A 5 8.71 -4.73 -14.50
C ALA A 5 7.44 -3.96 -14.06
N LYS A 6 6.92 -3.06 -14.90
CA LYS A 6 5.64 -2.38 -14.62
C LYS A 6 4.47 -3.35 -14.56
N ILE A 7 4.38 -4.29 -15.51
CA ILE A 7 3.31 -5.29 -15.51
C ILE A 7 3.37 -6.12 -14.21
N GLN A 8 4.55 -6.52 -13.76
CA GLN A 8 4.71 -7.23 -12.48
C GLN A 8 4.18 -6.44 -11.29
N TYR A 9 4.58 -5.17 -11.14
CA TYR A 9 4.07 -4.35 -10.03
C TYR A 9 2.57 -4.06 -10.15
N LEU A 10 2.01 -4.02 -11.36
CA LEU A 10 0.58 -3.87 -11.58
C LEU A 10 -0.17 -5.13 -11.13
N VAL A 11 0.33 -6.31 -11.48
CA VAL A 11 -0.24 -7.59 -11.02
C VAL A 11 -0.14 -7.69 -9.50
N LEU A 12 1.00 -7.35 -8.90
CA LEU A 12 1.16 -7.31 -7.45
C LEU A 12 0.19 -6.34 -6.79
N MET A 13 0.04 -5.13 -7.32
CA MET A 13 -0.92 -4.15 -6.82
C MET A 13 -2.36 -4.70 -6.85
N VAL A 14 -2.82 -5.20 -8.00
CA VAL A 14 -4.19 -5.71 -8.16
C VAL A 14 -4.44 -6.92 -7.25
N THR A 15 -3.49 -7.85 -7.18
CA THR A 15 -3.61 -9.02 -6.29
C THR A 15 -3.65 -8.61 -4.82
N THR A 16 -2.77 -7.69 -4.37
CA THR A 16 -2.82 -7.18 -2.98
C THR A 16 -4.11 -6.42 -2.67
N LEU A 17 -4.66 -5.67 -3.63
CA LEU A 17 -5.93 -4.98 -3.48
C LEU A 17 -7.08 -5.99 -3.28
N LEU A 18 -7.16 -7.01 -4.13
CA LEU A 18 -8.19 -8.05 -4.01
C LEU A 18 -8.07 -8.81 -2.68
N LEU A 19 -6.85 -9.19 -2.28
CA LEU A 19 -6.61 -9.82 -0.99
C LEU A 19 -7.00 -8.92 0.18
N GLY A 20 -6.69 -7.62 0.13
CA GLY A 20 -7.07 -6.65 1.15
C GLY A 20 -8.60 -6.50 1.26
N LEU A 21 -9.31 -6.49 0.14
CA LEU A 21 -10.77 -6.44 0.13
C LEU A 21 -11.40 -7.73 0.66
N ILE A 22 -10.85 -8.90 0.31
CA ILE A 22 -11.30 -10.19 0.82
C ILE A 22 -11.05 -10.30 2.32
N SER A 23 -9.87 -9.87 2.79
CA SER A 23 -9.50 -9.85 4.20
C SER A 23 -10.56 -9.14 5.07
N ARG A 24 -11.03 -7.97 4.62
CA ARG A 24 -12.07 -7.20 5.33
C ARG A 24 -13.46 -7.83 5.33
N LYS A 25 -13.72 -8.84 4.48
CA LYS A 25 -14.99 -9.58 4.46
C LYS A 25 -14.99 -10.80 5.37
N ILE A 26 -13.82 -11.28 5.78
CA ILE A 26 -13.68 -12.48 6.62
C ILE A 26 -13.59 -12.03 8.07
N SER A 27 -14.62 -12.33 8.87
CA SER A 27 -14.71 -11.91 10.28
C SER A 27 -13.62 -12.46 11.19
N VAL A 28 -12.98 -13.57 10.79
CA VAL A 28 -11.87 -14.19 11.53
C VAL A 28 -10.56 -13.42 11.35
N ILE A 29 -10.41 -12.67 10.26
CA ILE A 29 -9.17 -11.94 9.96
C ILE A 29 -9.22 -10.58 10.65
N PRO A 30 -8.21 -10.23 11.47
CA PRO A 30 -8.14 -8.92 12.09
C PRO A 30 -8.14 -7.79 11.05
N PRO A 31 -8.86 -6.68 11.28
CA PRO A 31 -8.92 -5.54 10.35
C PRO A 31 -7.53 -5.01 9.94
N ILE A 32 -6.58 -5.05 10.88
CA ILE A 32 -5.19 -4.62 10.69
C ILE A 32 -4.50 -5.32 9.50
N CYS A 33 -4.88 -6.55 9.17
CA CYS A 33 -4.34 -7.26 8.01
C CYS A 33 -4.72 -6.56 6.71
N GLY A 34 -5.94 -6.00 6.64
CA GLY A 34 -6.37 -5.19 5.51
C GLY A 34 -5.56 -3.90 5.38
N ASP A 35 -5.17 -3.28 6.49
CA ASP A 35 -4.38 -2.03 6.51
C ASP A 35 -2.91 -2.27 6.12
N VAL A 36 -2.32 -3.38 6.57
CA VAL A 36 -1.00 -3.85 6.11
C VAL A 36 -1.01 -4.05 4.59
N LEU A 37 -2.01 -4.77 4.07
CA LEU A 37 -2.14 -5.04 2.63
C LEU A 37 -2.39 -3.75 1.83
N TYR A 38 -3.11 -2.79 2.39
CA TYR A 38 -3.29 -1.47 1.78
C TYR A 38 -1.96 -0.72 1.63
N ALA A 39 -1.12 -0.68 2.67
CA ALA A 39 0.20 -0.07 2.57
C ALA A 39 1.11 -0.78 1.55
N MET A 40 1.06 -2.11 1.49
CA MET A 40 1.79 -2.86 0.45
C MET A 40 1.33 -2.47 -0.96
N MET A 41 0.02 -2.35 -1.18
CA MET A 41 -0.55 -1.91 -2.46
C MET A 41 -0.04 -0.49 -2.82
N VAL A 42 -0.04 0.44 -1.86
CA VAL A 42 0.50 1.80 -2.06
C VAL A 42 1.99 1.77 -2.42
N TYR A 43 2.78 0.89 -1.80
CA TYR A 43 4.18 0.70 -2.16
C TYR A 43 4.33 0.24 -3.62
N TRP A 44 3.56 -0.76 -4.05
CA TRP A 44 3.57 -1.22 -5.45
C TRP A 44 3.17 -0.11 -6.43
N LEU A 45 2.17 0.70 -6.06
CA LEU A 45 1.77 1.87 -6.83
C LEU A 45 2.91 2.90 -6.94
N SER A 46 3.65 3.12 -5.85
CA SER A 46 4.80 4.03 -5.86
C SER A 46 5.92 3.55 -6.81
N ARG A 47 6.19 2.23 -6.85
CA ARG A 47 7.12 1.59 -7.81
C ARG A 47 6.63 1.67 -9.25
N LEU A 48 5.31 1.61 -9.48
CA LEU A 48 4.71 1.78 -10.81
C LEU A 48 4.90 3.20 -11.36
N ILE A 49 4.66 4.21 -10.52
CA ILE A 49 4.72 5.63 -10.91
C ILE A 49 6.17 6.10 -11.03
N PHE A 50 7.00 5.81 -10.02
CA PHE A 50 8.38 6.25 -9.97
C PHE A 50 9.30 5.04 -10.14
N ILE A 51 10.12 4.98 -11.19
CA ILE A 51 10.97 3.79 -11.48
C ILE A 51 12.44 4.00 -11.05
N LYS A 52 12.86 5.26 -10.84
CA LYS A 52 14.27 5.64 -10.70
C LYS A 52 14.70 5.98 -9.27
N LYS A 53 13.87 5.71 -8.26
CA LYS A 53 14.18 6.05 -6.86
C LYS A 53 14.75 4.83 -6.14
N SER A 54 15.38 5.06 -4.98
CA SER A 54 15.90 3.98 -4.14
C SER A 54 14.76 3.25 -3.43
N LEU A 55 14.97 1.98 -3.06
CA LEU A 55 14.04 1.17 -2.27
C LEU A 55 13.53 1.91 -1.02
N PHE A 56 14.45 2.55 -0.31
CA PHE A 56 14.16 3.37 0.87
C PHE A 56 13.24 4.56 0.57
N SER A 57 13.41 5.19 -0.60
CA SER A 57 12.56 6.32 -1.01
C SER A 57 11.10 5.88 -1.17
N TYR A 58 10.85 4.70 -1.75
CA TYR A 58 9.50 4.16 -1.90
C TYR A 58 8.84 3.85 -0.55
N CYS A 59 9.61 3.28 0.38
CA CYS A 59 9.15 3.00 1.73
C CYS A 59 8.73 4.30 2.44
N ILE A 60 9.56 5.35 2.39
CA ILE A 60 9.22 6.66 2.97
C ILE A 60 7.99 7.25 2.31
N ILE A 61 7.92 7.28 0.98
CA ILE A 61 6.77 7.84 0.25
C ILE A 61 5.47 7.12 0.66
N THR A 62 5.53 5.79 0.78
CA THR A 62 4.38 4.96 1.18
C THR A 62 3.92 5.30 2.59
N ILE A 63 4.84 5.35 3.56
CA ILE A 63 4.53 5.67 4.96
C ILE A 63 3.94 7.08 5.06
N LEU A 64 4.61 8.08 4.45
CA LEU A 64 4.14 9.46 4.47
C LEU A 64 2.76 9.60 3.83
N PHE A 65 2.51 8.91 2.71
CA PHE A 65 1.21 8.92 2.05
C PHE A 65 0.12 8.32 2.94
N CYS A 66 0.34 7.13 3.50
CA CYS A 66 -0.64 6.47 4.36
C CYS A 66 -0.91 7.31 5.63
N PHE A 67 0.14 7.82 6.27
CA PHE A 67 0.01 8.67 7.47
C PHE A 67 -0.72 9.97 7.16
N THR A 68 -0.46 10.59 6.00
CA THR A 68 -1.17 11.80 5.58
C THR A 68 -2.66 11.54 5.41
N ILE A 69 -3.04 10.42 4.77
CA ILE A 69 -4.44 10.04 4.62
C ILE A 69 -5.06 9.75 5.99
N GLU A 70 -4.35 9.05 6.86
CA GLU A 70 -4.81 8.70 8.21
C GLU A 70 -5.05 9.97 9.07
N PHE A 71 -4.10 10.90 9.09
CA PHE A 71 -4.28 12.19 9.78
C PHE A 71 -5.36 13.06 9.14
N LEU A 72 -5.57 12.97 7.83
CA LEU A 72 -6.67 13.66 7.17
C LEU A 72 -8.03 13.21 7.70
N GLN A 73 -8.14 12.00 8.26
CA GLN A 73 -9.38 11.51 8.89
C GLN A 73 -9.74 12.26 10.18
N LEU A 74 -8.77 12.92 10.83
CA LEU A 74 -9.05 13.83 11.96
C LEU A 74 -9.73 15.13 11.49
N VAL A 75 -9.62 15.47 10.21
CA VAL A 75 -10.27 16.64 9.62
C VAL A 75 -11.73 16.31 9.30
N GLN A 76 -12.65 16.89 10.10
CA GLN A 76 -14.09 16.67 10.04
C GLN A 76 -14.83 17.85 9.38
N LEU A 77 -14.30 18.38 8.28
CA LEU A 77 -14.98 19.42 7.51
C LEU A 77 -16.10 18.82 6.64
N PRO A 78 -17.21 19.55 6.40
CA PRO A 78 -18.33 19.06 5.59
C PRO A 78 -17.93 18.55 4.20
N LEU A 79 -16.94 19.21 3.57
CA LEU A 79 -16.40 18.78 2.27
C LEU A 79 -15.77 17.38 2.36
N PHE A 80 -14.95 17.11 3.38
CA PHE A 80 -14.28 15.81 3.53
C PHE A 80 -15.28 14.71 3.91
N LEU A 81 -16.30 15.03 4.71
CA LEU A 81 -17.41 14.13 5.00
C LEU A 81 -18.18 13.76 3.73
N TRP A 82 -18.48 14.74 2.88
CA TRP A 82 -19.14 14.52 1.61
C TRP A 82 -18.30 13.66 0.66
N ILE A 83 -16.99 13.91 0.56
CA ILE A 83 -16.05 13.08 -0.22
C ILE A 83 -16.09 11.62 0.29
N ARG A 84 -16.03 11.42 1.61
CA ARG A 84 -16.06 10.10 2.28
C ARG A 84 -17.44 9.41 2.26
N SER A 85 -18.51 10.12 1.88
CA SER A 85 -19.83 9.50 1.72
C SER A 85 -19.85 8.49 0.55
N ASN A 86 -19.02 8.74 -0.48
CA ASN A 86 -18.85 7.85 -1.61
C ASN A 86 -18.09 6.57 -1.23
N SER A 87 -18.66 5.42 -1.56
CA SER A 87 -18.12 4.10 -1.19
C SER A 87 -16.68 3.84 -1.65
N LEU A 88 -16.32 4.30 -2.86
CA LEU A 88 -14.97 4.15 -3.40
C LEU A 88 -13.95 5.03 -2.66
N LEU A 89 -14.31 6.29 -2.44
CA LEU A 89 -13.44 7.24 -1.74
C LEU A 89 -13.29 6.88 -0.27
N ARG A 90 -14.34 6.32 0.35
CA ARG A 90 -14.31 5.72 1.68
C ARG A 90 -13.28 4.59 1.80
N LEU A 91 -13.15 3.73 0.79
CA LEU A 91 -12.16 2.65 0.80
C LEU A 91 -10.73 3.17 0.71
N VAL A 92 -10.51 4.27 -0.01
CA VAL A 92 -9.17 4.85 -0.18
C VAL A 92 -8.78 5.73 1.00
N LEU A 93 -9.72 6.52 1.53
CA LEU A 93 -9.47 7.56 2.54
C LEU A 93 -9.76 7.13 3.98
N GLY A 94 -10.43 5.99 4.19
CA GLY A 94 -10.86 5.53 5.52
C GLY A 94 -12.08 6.28 6.09
N GLN A 95 -12.44 5.96 7.34
CA GLN A 95 -13.61 6.51 8.04
C GLN A 95 -13.33 6.96 9.49
N GLY A 96 -12.12 6.77 10.01
CA GLY A 96 -11.81 7.12 11.38
C GLY A 96 -10.38 6.78 11.72
N PHE A 97 -9.75 7.69 12.44
CA PHE A 97 -8.35 7.58 12.80
C PHE A 97 -8.11 6.47 13.84
N LEU A 98 -7.20 5.55 13.53
CA LEU A 98 -6.77 4.50 14.46
C LEU A 98 -5.23 4.48 14.60
N TRP A 99 -4.76 4.52 15.84
CA TRP A 99 -3.31 4.42 16.12
C TRP A 99 -2.70 3.09 15.65
N SER A 100 -3.48 2.00 15.68
CA SER A 100 -3.06 0.70 15.15
C SER A 100 -2.67 0.77 13.68
N ASP A 101 -3.33 1.63 12.92
CA ASP A 101 -3.21 1.69 11.47
C ASP A 101 -1.85 2.29 11.09
N LEU A 102 -1.32 3.22 11.90
CA LEU A 102 0.06 3.71 11.73
C LEU A 102 1.08 2.56 11.82
N GLY A 103 0.92 1.66 12.79
CA GLY A 103 1.75 0.47 12.93
C GLY A 103 1.57 -0.49 11.75
N ALA A 104 0.33 -0.71 11.33
CA ALA A 104 0.00 -1.55 10.17
C ALA A 104 0.63 -1.03 8.88
N TYR A 105 0.54 0.27 8.63
CA TYR A 105 1.11 0.91 7.44
C TYR A 105 2.64 0.85 7.45
N PHE A 106 3.25 1.03 8.62
CA PHE A 106 4.70 0.88 8.76
C PHE A 106 5.15 -0.56 8.44
N LEU A 107 4.47 -1.57 9.01
CA LEU A 107 4.74 -2.98 8.73
C LEU A 107 4.50 -3.35 7.27
N GLY A 108 3.42 -2.86 6.66
CA GLY A 108 3.10 -3.10 5.25
C GLY A 108 4.14 -2.48 4.31
N ALA A 109 4.58 -1.25 4.58
CA ALA A 109 5.63 -0.60 3.80
C ALA A 109 6.97 -1.34 3.90
N LEU A 110 7.37 -1.74 5.11
CA LEU A 110 8.59 -2.54 5.33
C LEU A 110 8.50 -3.92 4.66
N GLY A 111 7.36 -4.60 4.79
CA GLY A 111 7.13 -5.91 4.17
C GLY A 111 7.20 -5.85 2.65
N ALA A 112 6.56 -4.85 2.03
CA ALA A 112 6.66 -4.66 0.58
C ALA A 112 8.09 -4.30 0.14
N ALA A 113 8.77 -3.41 0.84
CA ALA A 113 10.16 -3.08 0.57
C ALA A 113 11.08 -4.30 0.68
N PHE A 114 10.88 -5.15 1.69
CA PHE A 114 11.64 -6.38 1.87
C PHE A 114 11.42 -7.37 0.73
N LEU A 115 10.17 -7.59 0.30
CA LEU A 115 9.85 -8.44 -0.85
C LEU A 115 10.48 -7.91 -2.15
N ASP A 116 10.44 -6.59 -2.34
CA ASP A 116 11.04 -5.91 -3.49
C ASP A 116 12.57 -6.03 -3.49
N TYR A 117 13.19 -5.92 -2.31
CA TYR A 117 14.62 -6.14 -2.12
C TYR A 117 15.03 -7.59 -2.43
N LEU A 118 14.29 -8.57 -1.92
CA LEU A 118 14.54 -9.98 -2.19
C LEU A 118 14.44 -10.29 -3.69
N LYS A 119 13.42 -9.74 -4.37
CA LYS A 119 13.29 -9.87 -5.82
C LYS A 119 14.49 -9.26 -6.56
N ASP A 120 14.87 -8.03 -6.23
CA ASP A 120 16.01 -7.35 -6.86
C ASP A 120 17.34 -8.09 -6.59
N HIS A 121 17.45 -8.80 -5.46
CA HIS A 121 18.61 -9.64 -5.15
C HIS A 121 18.59 -10.97 -5.93
N LEU A 122 17.47 -11.69 -5.94
CA LEU A 122 17.33 -12.97 -6.67
C LEU A 122 17.61 -12.81 -8.17
N ILE A 123 17.16 -11.71 -8.78
CA ILE A 123 17.45 -11.41 -10.19
C ILE A 123 18.95 -11.18 -10.45
N LYS A 124 19.71 -10.70 -9.46
CA LYS A 124 21.17 -10.53 -9.58
C LYS A 124 21.96 -11.81 -9.36
N THR A 125 21.42 -12.77 -8.61
CA THR A 125 22.12 -14.02 -8.26
C THR A 125 21.99 -15.10 -9.33
N ASP A 126 21.14 -14.91 -10.33
CA ASP A 126 20.97 -15.84 -11.46
C ASP A 126 21.63 -15.27 -12.73
N PRO A 127 22.95 -15.47 -12.95
CA PRO A 127 23.65 -14.95 -14.13
C PRO A 127 23.35 -15.74 -15.42
N ALA A 128 22.39 -16.68 -15.40
CA ALA A 128 22.03 -17.52 -16.54
C ALA A 128 20.84 -16.97 -17.37
N LEU A 129 20.36 -15.75 -17.08
CA LEU A 129 19.35 -15.00 -17.86
C LEU A 129 19.93 -13.75 -18.52
#